data_AF-A0A388MAX7-F1
#
_entry.id   AF-A0A388MAX7-F1
#
_cell.length_a   1.000
_cell.length_b   1.000
_cell.length_c   1.000
_cell.angle_alpha   90.00
_cell.angle_beta   90.00
_cell.angle_gamma   90.00
#
_symmetry.space_group_name_H-M   'P 1'
#
loop_
_entity.id
_entity.type
_entity.pdbx_description
1 polymer ?
#
loop_
_entity_poly.entity_id
_entity_poly.type
_entity_poly.pdbx_seq_one_letter_code
_entity_poly.pdbx_strand_id
1 'polypeptide(L)'
;YMVFHDLDQHRPDDVFRHLALLYYIEAQWYKTDDLNELISSGAVTAETSAEVASFLDDPVKVFKDVLRQKNLLTERVARELETATEFWGLERSLCTALAEGKAVRLEDVLRAVHIKSFDYRVMFLLFYGLRGAPVNDLHMEFISTLEIIGEMCDDLRDYETDVRRNTFNVFRAFVNIYGPSQAPTEMANFLDEIERRYESLLSQLEPELAEHFARLNKYSTASRGTDNPLVKWNIPPVIADEAAYRASMSANVNHKMKEEKDRVNLVYI
;
A
#
# COMPACT_ATOMS: atom_id res chain seq x y z
N TYR A 1 15.77 2.65 -0.38
CA TYR A 1 15.84 3.98 -1.04
C TYR A 1 17.26 4.55 -1.06
N MET A 2 17.82 5.03 0.05
CA MET A 2 19.12 5.74 0.07
C MET A 2 20.30 4.91 -0.49
N VAL A 3 20.29 3.59 -0.31
CA VAL A 3 21.33 2.67 -0.80
C VAL A 3 21.49 2.69 -2.33
N PHE A 4 20.42 2.92 -3.09
CA PHE A 4 20.48 3.05 -4.55
C PHE A 4 21.04 4.40 -5.01
N HIS A 5 21.16 5.33 -4.07
CA HIS A 5 21.43 6.73 -4.38
C HIS A 5 22.75 7.22 -3.81
N ASP A 6 23.60 6.32 -3.30
CA ASP A 6 24.86 6.68 -2.64
C ASP A 6 24.66 7.78 -1.57
N LEU A 7 23.47 7.84 -0.99
CA LEU A 7 23.11 8.78 0.06
C LEU A 7 23.41 8.09 1.38
N ASP A 8 24.20 8.74 2.22
CA ASP A 8 24.54 8.22 3.53
C ASP A 8 23.58 8.81 4.58
N GLN A 9 22.77 7.96 5.19
CA GLN A 9 21.87 8.33 6.29
C GLN A 9 22.62 8.91 7.51
N HIS A 10 23.92 8.65 7.61
CA HIS A 10 24.80 9.17 8.64
C HIS A 10 25.51 10.47 8.24
N ARG A 11 25.32 10.96 7.00
CA ARG A 11 25.86 12.23 6.50
C ARG A 11 24.79 13.32 6.57
N PRO A 12 24.84 14.26 7.53
CA PRO A 12 23.83 15.30 7.71
C PRO A 12 23.55 16.12 6.44
N ASP A 13 24.59 16.41 5.64
CA ASP A 13 24.44 17.20 4.41
C ASP A 13 23.58 16.51 3.35
N ASP A 14 23.58 15.18 3.28
CA ASP A 14 22.71 14.43 2.36
C ASP A 14 21.27 14.40 2.85
N VAL A 15 21.11 14.23 4.16
CA VAL A 15 19.81 14.15 4.82
C VAL A 15 19.12 15.52 4.77
N PHE A 16 19.76 16.57 5.30
CA PHE A 16 19.12 17.86 5.52
C PHE A 16 18.93 18.71 4.26
N ARG A 17 19.74 18.50 3.21
CA ARG A 17 19.61 19.30 1.96
C ARG A 17 18.25 19.12 1.28
N HIS A 18 17.65 17.94 1.41
CA HIS A 18 16.41 17.58 0.71
C HIS A 18 15.24 17.24 1.65
N LEU A 19 15.51 17.11 2.95
CA LEU A 19 14.52 16.68 3.94
C LEU A 19 13.22 17.49 3.91
N ALA A 20 13.30 18.82 3.82
CA ALA A 20 12.11 19.67 3.84
C ALA A 20 11.18 19.41 2.64
N LEU A 21 11.75 19.13 1.46
CA LEU A 21 10.97 18.81 0.27
C LEU A 21 10.38 17.41 0.37
N LEU A 22 11.20 16.41 0.76
CA LEU A 22 10.76 15.03 0.88
C LEU A 22 9.67 14.88 1.94
N TYR A 23 9.84 15.52 3.09
CA TYR A 23 8.83 15.56 4.15
C TYR A 23 7.55 16.25 3.72
N TYR A 24 7.65 17.37 2.98
CA TYR A 24 6.47 18.03 2.45
C TYR A 24 5.69 17.11 1.51
N ILE A 25 6.38 16.42 0.60
CA ILE A 25 5.75 15.50 -0.36
C ILE A 25 5.08 14.33 0.37
N GLU A 26 5.79 13.70 1.31
CA GLU A 26 5.23 12.64 2.15
C GLU A 26 3.98 13.10 2.91
N ALA A 27 4.04 14.27 3.56
CA ALA A 27 2.89 14.83 4.26
C ALA A 27 1.71 15.13 3.32
N GLN A 28 1.97 15.53 2.07
CA GLN A 28 0.91 15.68 1.08
C GLN A 28 0.30 14.33 0.67
N TRP A 29 1.09 13.26 0.57
CA TRP A 29 0.57 11.92 0.26
C TRP A 29 -0.42 11.44 1.32
N TYR A 30 -0.04 11.51 2.59
CA TYR A 30 -0.93 11.17 3.70
C TYR A 30 -2.24 11.99 3.65
N LYS A 31 -2.15 13.30 3.38
CA LYS A 31 -3.35 14.14 3.24
C LYS A 31 -4.26 13.66 2.09
N THR A 32 -3.69 13.31 0.94
CA THR A 32 -4.47 12.85 -0.22
C THR A 32 -5.10 11.48 0.01
N ASP A 33 -4.41 10.58 0.70
CA ASP A 33 -4.95 9.27 1.08
C ASP A 33 -6.11 9.43 2.07
N ASP A 34 -5.96 10.27 3.10
CA ASP A 34 -7.04 10.58 4.04
C ASP A 34 -8.29 11.11 3.33
N LEU A 35 -8.12 11.99 2.34
CA LEU A 35 -9.23 12.51 1.53
C LEU A 35 -9.90 11.40 0.71
N ASN A 36 -9.12 10.50 0.13
CA ASN A 36 -9.63 9.36 -0.62
C ASN A 36 -10.39 8.36 0.28
N GLU A 37 -9.88 8.07 1.48
CA GLU A 37 -10.58 7.25 2.48
C GLU A 37 -11.88 7.90 2.95
N LEU A 38 -11.88 9.22 3.14
CA LEU A 38 -13.07 9.99 3.51
C LEU A 38 -14.18 9.86 2.45
N ILE A 39 -13.81 9.92 1.17
CA ILE A 39 -14.72 9.72 0.04
C ILE A 39 -15.25 8.28 0.06
N SER A 40 -14.36 7.29 0.21
CA SER A 40 -14.70 5.85 0.20
C SER A 40 -15.65 5.46 1.32
N SER A 41 -15.49 6.06 2.50
CA SER A 41 -16.34 5.83 3.67
C SER A 41 -17.65 6.63 3.65
N GLY A 42 -17.80 7.58 2.72
CA GLY A 42 -18.94 8.48 2.66
C GLY A 42 -19.00 9.50 3.81
N ALA A 43 -17.91 9.69 4.56
CA ALA A 43 -17.83 10.55 5.73
C ALA A 43 -17.53 12.03 5.39
N VAL A 44 -17.77 12.44 4.15
CA VAL A 44 -17.56 13.82 3.68
C VAL A 44 -18.47 14.78 4.44
N THR A 45 -17.91 15.85 5.00
CA THR A 45 -18.63 16.88 5.75
C THR A 45 -18.73 18.18 4.95
N ALA A 46 -19.52 19.14 5.42
CA ALA A 46 -19.55 20.47 4.82
C ALA A 46 -18.16 21.14 4.85
N GLU A 47 -17.37 20.91 5.90
CA GLU A 47 -16.03 21.49 6.08
C GLU A 47 -15.00 20.91 5.11
N THR A 48 -15.09 19.62 4.80
CA THR A 48 -14.16 18.94 3.87
C THR A 48 -14.62 18.97 2.42
N SER A 49 -15.86 19.39 2.15
CA SER A 49 -16.47 19.35 0.82
C SER A 49 -15.67 20.06 -0.27
N ALA A 50 -15.12 21.24 0.03
CA ALA A 50 -14.32 22.01 -0.93
C ALA A 50 -12.96 21.34 -1.23
N GLU A 51 -12.31 20.77 -0.22
CA GLU A 51 -11.05 20.04 -0.39
C GLU A 51 -11.27 18.75 -1.19
N VAL A 52 -12.34 18.01 -0.88
CA VAL A 52 -12.76 16.81 -1.63
C VAL A 52 -13.06 17.15 -3.08
N ALA A 53 -13.78 18.24 -3.35
CA ALA A 53 -14.05 18.67 -4.73
C ALA A 53 -12.77 18.99 -5.50
N SER A 54 -11.83 19.71 -4.87
CA SER A 54 -10.53 19.99 -5.48
C SER A 54 -9.70 18.74 -5.70
N PHE A 55 -9.74 17.79 -4.76
CA PHE A 55 -9.05 16.51 -4.88
C PHE A 55 -9.61 15.68 -6.04
N LEU A 56 -10.94 15.62 -6.19
CA LEU A 56 -11.57 14.88 -7.29
C LEU A 56 -11.30 15.47 -8.67
N ASP A 57 -11.02 16.77 -8.77
CA ASP A 57 -10.69 17.45 -10.03
C ASP A 57 -9.26 17.10 -10.53
N ASP A 58 -8.25 17.26 -9.67
CA ASP A 58 -6.86 16.86 -9.96
C ASP A 58 -6.14 16.47 -8.66
N PRO A 59 -6.16 15.17 -8.28
CA PRO A 59 -5.58 14.66 -7.04
C PRO A 59 -4.09 14.99 -6.88
N VAL A 60 -3.38 15.09 -8.01
CA VAL A 60 -1.92 15.23 -8.04
C VAL A 60 -1.45 16.65 -8.35
N LYS A 61 -2.36 17.62 -8.43
CA LYS A 61 -2.06 19.01 -8.79
C LYS A 61 -0.99 19.62 -7.90
N VAL A 62 -1.12 19.45 -6.59
CA VAL A 62 -0.19 20.04 -5.60
C VAL A 62 1.24 19.53 -5.81
N PHE A 63 1.40 18.24 -6.13
CA PHE A 63 2.69 17.64 -6.42
C PHE A 63 3.27 18.16 -7.73
N LYS A 64 2.46 18.22 -8.80
CA LYS A 64 2.89 18.78 -10.10
C LYS A 64 3.40 20.21 -9.93
N ASP A 65 2.70 21.04 -9.16
CA ASP A 65 3.07 22.45 -8.97
C ASP A 65 4.38 22.60 -8.18
N VAL A 66 4.53 21.89 -7.07
CA VAL A 66 5.75 21.94 -6.24
C VAL A 66 6.95 21.36 -6.98
N LEU A 67 6.80 20.21 -7.63
CA LEU A 67 7.88 19.57 -8.37
C LEU A 67 8.31 20.39 -9.59
N ARG A 68 7.38 21.08 -10.26
CA ARG A 68 7.71 22.02 -11.34
C ARG A 68 8.54 23.20 -10.83
N GLN A 69 8.17 23.78 -9.70
CA GLN A 69 8.95 24.87 -9.08
C GLN A 69 10.37 24.45 -8.67
N LYS A 70 10.55 23.17 -8.35
CA LYS A 70 11.86 22.59 -7.98
C LYS A 70 12.64 22.02 -9.17
N ASN A 71 12.12 22.12 -10.41
CA ASN A 71 12.69 21.49 -11.60
C ASN A 71 12.85 19.96 -11.49
N LEU A 72 11.94 19.30 -10.78
CA LEU A 72 11.92 17.85 -10.55
C LEU A 72 10.77 17.14 -11.27
N LEU A 73 9.83 17.88 -11.85
CA LEU A 73 8.73 17.31 -12.63
C LEU A 73 9.24 16.88 -14.03
N THR A 74 9.81 15.68 -14.10
CA THR A 74 10.14 15.02 -15.36
C THR A 74 8.90 14.34 -15.96
N GLU A 75 8.95 13.96 -17.24
CA GLU A 75 7.87 13.16 -17.84
C GLU A 75 7.67 11.82 -17.12
N ARG A 76 8.76 11.21 -16.61
CA ARG A 76 8.66 9.95 -15.89
C ARG A 76 7.95 10.13 -14.55
N VAL A 77 8.28 11.19 -13.81
CA VAL A 77 7.59 11.55 -12.56
C VAL A 77 6.12 11.86 -12.83
N ALA A 78 5.82 12.64 -13.89
CA ALA A 78 4.45 12.92 -14.27
C ALA A 78 3.64 11.65 -14.55
N ARG A 79 4.22 10.66 -15.25
CA ARG A 79 3.56 9.37 -15.48
C ARG A 79 3.29 8.59 -14.19
N GLU A 80 4.23 8.54 -13.26
CA GLU A 80 3.99 7.87 -11.97
C GLU A 80 2.91 8.61 -11.15
N LEU A 81 2.87 9.95 -11.19
CA LEU A 81 1.80 10.72 -10.56
C LEU A 81 0.42 10.37 -11.15
N GLU A 82 0.29 10.18 -12.46
CA GLU A 82 -0.99 9.77 -13.04
C GLU A 82 -1.45 8.38 -12.55
N THR A 83 -0.51 7.50 -12.17
CA THR A 83 -0.87 6.21 -11.57
C THR A 83 -1.50 6.35 -10.18
N ALA A 84 -1.24 7.45 -9.46
CA ALA A 84 -1.92 7.76 -8.20
C ALA A 84 -3.41 8.02 -8.43
N THR A 85 -3.73 8.88 -9.39
CA THR A 85 -5.11 9.20 -9.79
C THR A 85 -5.86 7.93 -10.19
N GLU A 86 -5.22 7.07 -10.98
CA GLU A 86 -5.78 5.78 -11.38
C GLU A 86 -6.00 4.85 -10.17
N PHE A 87 -5.01 4.76 -9.26
CA PHE A 87 -5.08 3.92 -8.07
C PHE A 87 -6.29 4.28 -7.20
N TRP A 88 -6.42 5.55 -6.81
CA TRP A 88 -7.52 5.99 -5.96
C TRP A 88 -8.88 5.76 -6.62
N GLY A 89 -8.97 5.88 -7.95
CA GLY A 89 -10.17 5.52 -8.71
C GLY A 89 -10.51 4.03 -8.62
N LEU A 90 -9.51 3.16 -8.85
CA LEU A 90 -9.65 1.72 -8.72
C LEU A 90 -10.03 1.32 -7.30
N GLU A 91 -9.33 1.83 -6.29
CA GLU A 91 -9.59 1.54 -4.88
C GLU A 91 -11.04 1.82 -4.50
N ARG A 92 -11.54 3.02 -4.81
CA ARG A 92 -12.94 3.38 -4.54
C ARG A 92 -13.92 2.44 -5.23
N SER A 93 -13.68 2.15 -6.51
CA SER A 93 -14.58 1.28 -7.30
C SER A 93 -14.58 -0.17 -6.79
N LEU A 94 -13.39 -0.72 -6.48
CA LEU A 94 -13.21 -2.07 -5.97
C LEU A 94 -13.82 -2.22 -4.58
N CYS A 95 -13.55 -1.29 -3.66
CA CYS A 95 -14.13 -1.33 -2.32
C CYS A 95 -15.65 -1.21 -2.34
N THR A 96 -16.21 -0.35 -3.21
CA THR A 96 -17.67 -0.23 -3.39
C THR A 96 -18.25 -1.56 -3.90
N ALA A 97 -17.67 -2.14 -4.95
CA ALA A 97 -18.14 -3.40 -5.52
C ALA A 97 -18.05 -4.55 -4.49
N LEU A 98 -16.94 -4.66 -3.76
CA LEU A 98 -16.76 -5.69 -2.73
C LEU A 98 -17.76 -5.51 -1.57
N ALA A 99 -18.00 -4.28 -1.11
CA ALA A 99 -18.99 -4.00 -0.07
C ALA A 99 -20.42 -4.40 -0.47
N GLU A 100 -20.75 -4.24 -1.74
CA GLU A 100 -22.05 -4.60 -2.33
C GLU A 100 -22.14 -6.08 -2.74
N GLY A 101 -21.07 -6.87 -2.56
CA GLY A 101 -21.01 -8.27 -2.97
C GLY A 101 -21.01 -8.47 -4.49
N LYS A 102 -20.66 -7.44 -5.27
CA LYS A 102 -20.54 -7.51 -6.72
C LYS A 102 -19.21 -8.18 -7.10
N ALA A 103 -19.21 -8.86 -8.24
CA ALA A 103 -17.99 -9.45 -8.79
C ALA A 103 -17.02 -8.33 -9.24
N VAL A 104 -15.77 -8.41 -8.80
CA VAL A 104 -14.68 -7.56 -9.30
C VAL A 104 -13.89 -8.26 -10.40
N ARG A 105 -13.23 -7.50 -11.26
CA ARG A 105 -12.38 -8.06 -12.34
C ARG A 105 -10.97 -8.24 -11.84
N LEU A 106 -10.37 -9.39 -12.15
CA LEU A 106 -8.97 -9.68 -11.82
C LEU A 106 -8.02 -8.61 -12.38
N GLU A 107 -8.24 -8.16 -13.61
CA GLU A 107 -7.41 -7.14 -14.26
C GLU A 107 -7.36 -5.83 -13.46
N ASP A 108 -8.51 -5.38 -12.94
CA ASP A 108 -8.62 -4.15 -12.16
C ASP A 108 -7.93 -4.30 -10.79
N VAL A 109 -8.04 -5.49 -10.16
CA VAL A 109 -7.38 -5.83 -8.89
C VAL A 109 -5.86 -5.86 -9.06
N LEU A 110 -5.37 -6.59 -10.07
CA LEU A 110 -3.93 -6.68 -10.34
C LEU A 110 -3.36 -5.32 -10.75
N ARG A 111 -4.13 -4.52 -11.51
CA ARG A 111 -3.73 -3.15 -11.82
C ARG A 111 -3.58 -2.33 -10.54
N ALA A 112 -4.56 -2.37 -9.64
CA ALA A 112 -4.51 -1.67 -8.37
C ALA A 112 -3.28 -2.07 -7.54
N VAL A 113 -2.99 -3.36 -7.40
CA VAL A 113 -1.78 -3.86 -6.71
C VAL A 113 -0.51 -3.29 -7.33
N HIS A 114 -0.40 -3.30 -8.66
CA HIS A 114 0.80 -2.81 -9.34
C HIS A 114 1.01 -1.30 -9.18
N ILE A 115 -0.05 -0.53 -9.00
CA ILE A 115 0.05 0.93 -8.91
C ILE A 115 -0.05 1.49 -7.50
N LYS A 116 -0.52 0.72 -6.51
CA LYS A 116 -0.74 1.14 -5.11
C LYS A 116 0.41 1.95 -4.51
N SER A 117 1.63 1.43 -4.57
CA SER A 117 2.82 2.07 -4.00
C SER A 117 3.45 3.12 -4.94
N PHE A 118 2.63 3.97 -5.56
CA PHE A 118 3.12 5.02 -6.49
C PHE A 118 3.95 6.07 -5.78
N ASP A 119 3.63 6.37 -4.53
CA ASP A 119 4.29 7.34 -3.67
C ASP A 119 5.77 6.99 -3.49
N TYR A 120 6.07 5.72 -3.21
CA TYR A 120 7.42 5.19 -3.13
C TYR A 120 8.17 5.31 -4.46
N ARG A 121 7.53 5.00 -5.60
CA ARG A 121 8.14 5.14 -6.93
C ARG A 121 8.42 6.60 -7.28
N VAL A 122 7.49 7.51 -6.95
CA VAL A 122 7.71 8.96 -7.11
C VAL A 122 8.89 9.38 -6.24
N MET A 123 8.93 9.01 -4.97
CA MET A 123 10.04 9.32 -4.06
C MET A 123 11.38 8.81 -4.60
N PHE A 124 11.41 7.59 -5.15
CA PHE A 124 12.60 7.01 -5.76
C PHE A 124 13.08 7.80 -7.00
N LEU A 125 12.16 8.23 -7.86
CA LEU A 125 12.49 9.10 -8.99
C LEU A 125 13.00 10.48 -8.55
N LEU A 126 12.45 11.03 -7.47
CA LEU A 126 12.91 12.31 -6.93
C LEU A 126 14.35 12.22 -6.47
N PHE A 127 14.78 11.12 -5.86
CA PHE A 127 16.20 10.94 -5.50
C PHE A 127 17.13 10.96 -6.72
N TYR A 128 16.73 10.39 -7.86
CA TYR A 128 17.47 10.54 -9.11
C TYR A 128 17.57 12.00 -9.56
N GLY A 129 16.43 12.71 -9.56
CA GLY A 129 16.37 14.13 -9.93
C GLY A 129 17.21 15.03 -9.03
N LEU A 130 17.15 14.81 -7.71
CA LEU A 130 17.90 15.57 -6.70
C LEU A 130 19.41 15.37 -6.82
N ARG A 131 19.86 14.21 -7.31
CA ARG A 131 21.27 13.92 -7.61
C ARG A 131 21.72 14.40 -8.98
N GLY A 132 20.79 14.74 -9.87
CA GLY A 132 21.08 14.96 -11.29
C GLY A 132 21.57 13.69 -11.99
N ALA A 133 21.16 12.51 -11.51
CA ALA A 133 21.55 11.22 -12.07
C ALA A 133 20.47 10.70 -13.05
N PRO A 134 20.84 9.99 -14.12
CA PRO A 134 19.87 9.34 -14.99
C PRO A 134 19.15 8.23 -14.22
N VAL A 135 17.85 8.08 -14.49
CA VAL A 135 17.04 6.99 -13.93
C VAL A 135 17.55 5.65 -14.45
N ASN A 136 17.73 4.68 -13.56
CA ASN A 136 18.05 3.30 -13.93
C ASN A 136 16.75 2.47 -13.95
N ASP A 137 16.35 2.00 -15.13
CA ASP A 137 15.11 1.24 -15.30
C ASP A 137 15.12 -0.10 -14.55
N LEU A 138 16.28 -0.76 -14.43
CA LEU A 138 16.41 -1.98 -13.64
C LEU A 138 16.11 -1.70 -12.16
N HIS A 139 16.61 -0.58 -11.62
CA HIS A 139 16.32 -0.19 -10.24
C HIS A 139 14.84 0.12 -10.04
N MET A 140 14.22 0.82 -11.00
CA MET A 140 12.78 1.11 -10.97
C MET A 140 11.95 -0.18 -10.95
N GLU A 141 12.30 -1.15 -11.79
CA GLU A 141 11.58 -2.43 -11.87
C GLU A 141 11.79 -3.28 -10.61
N PHE A 142 13.02 -3.33 -10.09
CA PHE A 142 13.33 -4.02 -8.85
C PHE A 142 12.55 -3.45 -7.67
N ILE A 143 12.59 -2.12 -7.47
CA ILE A 143 11.83 -1.46 -6.42
C ILE A 143 10.33 -1.70 -6.60
N SER A 144 9.80 -1.55 -7.81
CA SER A 144 8.36 -1.79 -8.06
C SER A 144 7.94 -3.21 -7.67
N THR A 145 8.79 -4.21 -7.90
CA THR A 145 8.54 -5.60 -7.50
C THR A 145 8.66 -5.78 -5.99
N LEU A 146 9.66 -5.15 -5.36
CA LEU A 146 9.84 -5.18 -3.91
C LEU A 146 8.66 -4.54 -3.16
N GLU A 147 8.12 -3.44 -3.67
CA GLU A 147 6.95 -2.79 -3.08
C GLU A 147 5.72 -3.69 -3.14
N ILE A 148 5.48 -4.39 -4.26
CA ILE A 148 4.38 -5.37 -4.34
C ILE A 148 4.53 -6.45 -3.26
N ILE A 149 5.74 -6.95 -3.02
CA ILE A 149 6.01 -7.91 -1.94
C ILE A 149 5.63 -7.29 -0.58
N GLY A 150 5.98 -6.02 -0.35
CA GLY A 150 5.60 -5.26 0.85
C GLY A 150 4.09 -5.17 1.01
N GLU A 151 3.37 -4.73 -0.03
CA GLU A 151 1.91 -4.63 -0.05
C GLU A 151 1.25 -5.97 0.24
N MET A 152 1.74 -7.07 -0.33
CA MET A 152 1.21 -8.40 -0.04
C MET A 152 1.45 -8.80 1.42
N CYS A 153 2.60 -8.43 2.01
CA CYS A 153 2.88 -8.71 3.42
C CYS A 153 1.90 -8.00 4.35
N ASP A 154 1.52 -6.76 4.02
CA ASP A 154 0.63 -5.95 4.83
C ASP A 154 -0.83 -6.37 4.59
N ASP A 155 -1.26 -6.54 3.33
CA ASP A 155 -2.62 -7.02 3.01
C ASP A 155 -2.90 -8.40 3.66
N LEU A 156 -1.96 -9.34 3.66
CA LEU A 156 -2.16 -10.64 4.32
C LEU A 156 -2.22 -10.53 5.85
N ARG A 157 -1.49 -9.56 6.44
CA ARG A 157 -1.47 -9.33 7.88
C ARG A 157 -2.72 -8.60 8.36
N ASP A 158 -3.16 -7.62 7.59
CA ASP A 158 -4.26 -6.71 7.94
C ASP A 158 -5.61 -7.14 7.35
N TYR A 159 -5.67 -8.28 6.66
CA TYR A 159 -6.86 -8.84 6.01
C TYR A 159 -8.15 -8.71 6.82
N GLU A 160 -8.17 -9.15 8.07
CA GLU A 160 -9.36 -9.05 8.92
C GLU A 160 -9.76 -7.60 9.22
N THR A 161 -8.77 -6.73 9.44
CA THR A 161 -8.99 -5.31 9.70
C THR A 161 -9.50 -4.60 8.44
N ASP A 162 -8.97 -4.93 7.27
CA ASP A 162 -9.38 -4.33 5.99
C ASP A 162 -10.80 -4.76 5.59
N VAL A 163 -11.14 -6.04 5.75
CA VAL A 163 -12.51 -6.52 5.54
C VAL A 163 -13.48 -5.81 6.47
N ARG A 164 -13.08 -5.58 7.73
CA ARG A 164 -13.90 -4.84 8.71
C ARG A 164 -14.08 -3.37 8.32
N ARG A 165 -13.02 -2.72 7.84
CA ARG A 165 -13.01 -1.28 7.48
C ARG A 165 -13.53 -1.00 6.07
N ASN A 166 -13.76 -2.04 5.26
CA ASN A 166 -14.03 -1.91 3.83
C ASN A 166 -12.87 -1.23 3.07
N THR A 167 -11.64 -1.54 3.45
CA THR A 167 -10.43 -1.08 2.77
C THR A 167 -10.06 -2.06 1.65
N PHE A 168 -9.33 -1.57 0.64
CA PHE A 168 -8.84 -2.42 -0.43
C PHE A 168 -7.81 -3.40 0.10
N ASN A 169 -7.99 -4.66 -0.25
CA ASN A 169 -7.11 -5.74 0.14
C ASN A 169 -7.12 -6.80 -0.97
N VAL A 170 -5.94 -7.20 -1.43
CA VAL A 170 -5.81 -8.13 -2.56
C VAL A 170 -6.40 -9.51 -2.26
N PHE A 171 -6.22 -10.03 -1.03
CA PHE A 171 -6.74 -11.35 -0.67
C PHE A 171 -8.26 -11.34 -0.57
N ARG A 172 -8.82 -10.25 -0.03
CA ARG A 172 -10.25 -9.97 -0.05
C ARG A 172 -10.81 -10.02 -1.47
N ALA A 173 -10.15 -9.35 -2.41
CA ALA A 173 -10.55 -9.36 -3.81
C ALA A 173 -10.44 -10.76 -4.45
N PHE A 174 -9.39 -11.53 -4.12
CA PHE A 174 -9.22 -12.91 -4.59
C PHE A 174 -10.35 -13.82 -4.07
N VAL A 175 -10.77 -13.66 -2.81
CA VAL A 175 -11.92 -14.38 -2.26
C VAL A 175 -13.21 -14.06 -3.02
N ASN A 176 -13.42 -12.80 -3.42
CA ASN A 176 -14.56 -12.42 -4.26
C ASN A 176 -14.51 -13.05 -5.66
N ILE A 177 -13.33 -13.09 -6.29
CA ILE A 177 -13.15 -13.59 -7.67
C ILE A 177 -13.23 -15.12 -7.73
N TYR A 178 -12.46 -15.81 -6.88
CA TYR A 178 -12.24 -17.26 -6.95
C TYR A 178 -13.09 -18.04 -5.96
N GLY A 179 -13.72 -17.35 -5.01
CA GLY A 179 -14.45 -17.97 -3.92
C GLY A 179 -13.54 -18.53 -2.82
N PRO A 180 -14.12 -18.92 -1.67
CA PRO A 180 -13.34 -19.24 -0.47
C PRO A 180 -12.41 -20.44 -0.60
N SER A 181 -12.74 -21.39 -1.47
CA SER A 181 -11.98 -22.62 -1.63
C SER A 181 -10.76 -22.47 -2.54
N GLN A 182 -10.82 -21.61 -3.56
CA GLN A 182 -9.74 -21.47 -4.54
C GLN A 182 -8.84 -20.26 -4.27
N ALA A 183 -9.35 -19.21 -3.61
CA ALA A 183 -8.60 -17.99 -3.34
C ALA A 183 -7.24 -18.18 -2.64
N PRO A 184 -7.08 -19.07 -1.63
CA PRO A 184 -5.77 -19.31 -1.03
C PRO A 184 -4.74 -19.88 -2.02
N THR A 185 -5.17 -20.78 -2.91
CA THR A 185 -4.30 -21.37 -3.93
C THR A 185 -3.91 -20.33 -4.98
N GLU A 186 -4.86 -19.54 -5.47
CA GLU A 186 -4.56 -18.48 -6.44
C GLU A 186 -3.67 -17.38 -5.84
N MET A 187 -3.86 -17.05 -4.56
CA MET A 187 -2.98 -16.13 -3.84
C MET A 187 -1.55 -16.69 -3.75
N ALA A 188 -1.39 -17.96 -3.39
CA ALA A 188 -0.07 -18.59 -3.36
C ALA A 188 0.62 -18.57 -4.74
N ASN A 189 -0.11 -18.87 -5.82
CA ASN A 189 0.42 -18.82 -7.19
C ASN A 189 0.90 -17.40 -7.56
N PHE A 190 0.12 -16.38 -7.20
CA PHE A 190 0.48 -14.98 -7.45
C PHE A 190 1.74 -14.56 -6.69
N LEU A 191 1.85 -14.95 -5.42
CA LEU A 191 3.04 -14.71 -4.59
C LEU A 191 4.27 -15.39 -5.18
N ASP A 192 4.16 -16.65 -5.61
CA ASP A 192 5.25 -17.40 -6.24
C ASP A 192 5.73 -16.76 -7.55
N GLU A 193 4.84 -16.11 -8.31
CA GLU A 193 5.21 -15.35 -9.51
C GLU A 193 5.99 -14.08 -9.16
N ILE A 194 5.50 -13.30 -8.19
CA ILE A 194 6.17 -12.06 -7.74
C ILE A 194 7.56 -12.38 -7.18
N GLU A 195 7.68 -13.47 -6.40
CA GLU A 195 8.97 -13.88 -5.83
C GLU A 195 9.97 -14.30 -6.89
N ARG A 196 9.55 -15.08 -7.90
CA ARG A 196 10.43 -15.43 -9.02
C ARG A 196 10.90 -14.19 -9.77
N ARG A 197 10.02 -13.21 -9.97
CA ARG A 197 10.38 -11.92 -10.57
C ARG A 197 11.41 -11.19 -9.71
N TYR A 198 11.17 -11.10 -8.41
CA TYR A 198 12.10 -10.47 -7.47
C TYR A 198 13.47 -11.13 -7.49
N GLU A 199 13.55 -12.46 -7.44
CA GLU A 199 14.82 -13.19 -7.49
C GLU A 199 15.55 -12.99 -8.83
N SER A 200 14.80 -12.97 -9.94
CA SER A 200 15.35 -12.67 -11.26
C SER A 200 15.94 -11.27 -11.33
N LEU A 201 15.25 -10.24 -10.82
CA LEU A 201 15.73 -8.86 -10.81
C LEU A 201 16.90 -8.67 -9.83
N LEU A 202 16.85 -9.30 -8.66
CA LEU A 202 17.93 -9.28 -7.67
C LEU A 202 19.25 -9.79 -8.27
N SER A 203 19.19 -10.83 -9.10
CA SER A 203 20.37 -11.41 -9.75
C SER A 203 21.02 -10.51 -10.81
N GLN A 204 20.29 -9.49 -11.28
CA GLN A 204 20.73 -8.54 -12.31
C GLN A 204 21.28 -7.24 -11.71
N LEU A 205 21.00 -6.96 -10.43
CA LEU A 205 21.52 -5.78 -9.73
C LEU A 205 23.05 -5.83 -9.60
N GLU A 206 23.64 -4.66 -9.39
CA GLU A 206 25.03 -4.50 -9.01
C GLU A 206 25.33 -5.36 -7.76
N PRO A 207 26.49 -6.06 -7.70
CA PRO A 207 26.78 -7.02 -6.64
C PRO A 207 26.58 -6.48 -5.22
N GLU A 208 26.97 -5.21 -4.97
CA GLU A 208 26.83 -4.57 -3.66
C GLU A 208 25.35 -4.38 -3.26
N LEU A 209 24.50 -3.99 -4.22
CA LEU A 209 23.06 -3.86 -4.00
C LEU A 209 22.40 -5.23 -3.83
N ALA A 210 22.76 -6.20 -4.68
CA ALA A 210 22.26 -7.56 -4.57
C ALA A 210 22.60 -8.17 -3.20
N GLU A 211 23.84 -8.02 -2.72
CA GLU A 211 24.27 -8.48 -1.40
C GLU A 211 23.55 -7.74 -0.26
N HIS A 212 23.30 -6.44 -0.40
CA HIS A 212 22.54 -5.66 0.57
C HIS A 212 21.11 -6.21 0.73
N PHE A 213 20.38 -6.38 -0.38
CA PHE A 213 19.00 -6.87 -0.35
C PHE A 213 18.91 -8.36 0.01
N ALA A 214 19.87 -9.18 -0.42
CA ALA A 214 19.94 -10.58 0.00
C ALA A 214 20.12 -10.74 1.51
N ARG A 215 20.88 -9.84 2.16
CA ARG A 215 21.00 -9.80 3.62
C ARG A 215 19.71 -9.38 4.29
N LEU A 216 19.08 -8.28 3.86
CA LEU A 216 17.80 -7.82 4.41
C LEU A 216 16.73 -8.90 4.34
N ASN A 217 16.66 -9.65 3.24
CA ASN A 217 15.70 -10.74 3.08
C ASN A 217 15.89 -11.84 4.14
N LYS A 218 17.14 -12.24 4.44
CA LYS A 218 17.45 -13.23 5.49
C LYS A 218 17.00 -12.79 6.89
N TYR A 219 17.05 -11.48 7.18
CA TYR A 219 16.58 -10.94 8.46
C TYR A 219 15.05 -10.86 8.52
N SER A 220 14.38 -10.51 7.41
CA SER A 220 12.92 -10.44 7.32
C SER A 220 12.25 -11.82 7.38
N THR A 221 12.87 -12.86 6.81
CA THR A 221 12.37 -14.24 6.93
C THR A 221 12.36 -14.77 8.38
N ALA A 222 13.25 -14.26 9.24
CA ALA A 222 13.27 -14.63 10.65
C ALA A 222 12.13 -13.99 11.47
N SER A 223 11.61 -12.83 11.05
CA SER A 223 10.46 -12.16 11.67
C SER A 223 9.11 -12.57 11.09
N ARG A 224 9.08 -13.41 10.05
CA ARG A 224 7.85 -13.98 9.45
C ARG A 224 7.29 -15.21 10.20
N GLY A 225 7.89 -15.59 11.34
CA GLY A 225 7.22 -16.41 12.36
C GLY A 225 7.15 -17.92 12.11
N THR A 226 7.96 -18.51 11.24
CA THR A 226 8.02 -19.97 11.10
C THR A 226 9.46 -20.49 11.03
N ASP A 227 9.81 -21.44 11.91
CA ASP A 227 11.07 -22.21 11.88
C ASP A 227 11.20 -23.13 10.64
N ASN A 228 10.26 -23.03 9.69
CA ASN A 228 10.26 -23.77 8.44
C ASN A 228 10.53 -22.81 7.26
N PRO A 229 11.69 -22.90 6.58
CA PRO A 229 12.05 -22.03 5.46
C PRO A 229 11.15 -22.19 4.22
N LEU A 230 10.18 -23.11 4.24
CA LEU A 230 9.24 -23.38 3.16
C LEU A 230 7.83 -22.80 3.38
N VAL A 231 7.53 -22.21 4.55
CA VAL A 231 6.24 -21.51 4.78
C VAL A 231 6.50 -20.01 4.75
N LYS A 232 6.69 -19.46 3.53
CA LYS A 232 7.20 -18.09 3.32
C LYS A 232 6.14 -17.00 3.51
N TRP A 233 4.85 -17.38 3.44
CA TRP A 233 3.68 -16.52 3.52
C TRP A 233 2.61 -17.14 4.42
N ASN A 234 2.09 -16.35 5.36
CA ASN A 234 0.97 -16.75 6.20
C ASN A 234 -0.34 -16.25 5.57
N ILE A 235 -0.99 -17.08 4.75
CA ILE A 235 -2.28 -16.75 4.16
C ILE A 235 -3.35 -16.88 5.25
N PRO A 236 -4.08 -15.80 5.59
CA PRO A 236 -5.03 -15.83 6.69
C PRO A 236 -6.26 -16.70 6.38
N PRO A 237 -7.01 -17.13 7.42
CA PRO A 237 -8.27 -17.82 7.22
C PRO A 237 -9.25 -16.97 6.40
N VAL A 238 -9.94 -17.59 5.44
CA VAL A 238 -10.85 -16.88 4.54
C VAL A 238 -12.12 -16.40 5.26
N ILE A 239 -12.48 -15.14 5.04
CA ILE A 239 -13.79 -14.60 5.40
C ILE A 239 -14.73 -14.79 4.20
N ALA A 240 -15.56 -15.83 4.24
CA ALA A 240 -16.47 -16.19 3.14
C ALA A 240 -17.69 -15.26 3.02
N ASP A 241 -18.16 -14.71 4.15
CA ASP A 241 -19.29 -13.78 4.20
C ASP A 241 -18.86 -12.54 4.99
N GLU A 242 -18.47 -11.50 4.26
CA GLU A 242 -18.03 -10.25 4.87
C GLU A 242 -19.15 -9.52 5.62
N ALA A 243 -20.39 -9.63 5.15
CA ALA A 243 -21.53 -8.95 5.76
C ALA A 243 -21.83 -9.57 7.13
N ALA A 244 -21.87 -10.90 7.20
CA ALA A 244 -22.01 -11.63 8.45
C ALA A 244 -20.81 -11.38 9.38
N TYR A 245 -19.58 -11.38 8.85
CA TYR A 245 -18.37 -11.10 9.62
C TYR A 245 -18.41 -9.69 10.25
N ARG A 246 -18.70 -8.65 9.44
CA ARG A 246 -18.85 -7.27 9.93
C ARG A 246 -19.94 -7.16 10.99
N ALA A 247 -21.11 -7.76 10.77
CA ALA A 247 -22.21 -7.75 11.72
C ALA A 247 -21.85 -8.40 13.07
N SER A 248 -21.12 -9.53 13.04
CA SER A 248 -20.68 -10.23 14.26
C SER A 248 -19.71 -9.38 15.10
N MET A 249 -18.84 -8.60 14.45
CA MET A 249 -17.88 -7.75 15.14
C MET A 249 -18.54 -6.51 15.75
N SER A 250 -19.51 -5.90 15.08
CA SER A 250 -20.31 -4.83 15.66
C SER A 250 -21.11 -5.28 16.89
N ALA A 251 -21.62 -6.51 16.89
CA ALA A 251 -22.30 -7.10 18.04
C ALA A 251 -21.34 -7.34 19.23
N ASN A 252 -20.12 -7.81 18.96
CA ASN A 252 -19.10 -8.05 19.99
C ASN A 252 -18.61 -6.76 20.67
N VAL A 253 -18.46 -5.67 19.92
CA VAL A 253 -18.11 -4.34 20.50
C VAL A 253 -19.23 -3.84 21.41
N ASN A 254 -20.48 -3.95 20.97
CA ASN A 254 -21.64 -3.56 21.77
C ASN A 254 -21.80 -4.43 23.02
N HIS A 255 -21.46 -5.72 22.95
CA HIS A 255 -21.48 -6.62 24.10
C HIS A 255 -20.39 -6.27 25.12
N LYS A 256 -19.14 -6.04 24.69
CA LYS A 256 -18.06 -5.59 25.58
C LYS A 256 -18.36 -4.26 26.26
N MET A 257 -18.90 -3.28 25.52
CA MET A 257 -19.31 -2.01 26.11
C MET A 257 -20.47 -2.16 27.11
N LYS A 258 -21.37 -3.13 26.88
CA LYS A 258 -22.46 -3.45 27.80
C LYS A 258 -21.96 -4.14 29.07
N GLU A 259 -21.08 -5.14 28.95
CA GLU A 259 -20.44 -5.79 30.10
C GLU A 259 -19.61 -4.81 30.93
N GLU A 260 -18.94 -3.85 30.30
CA GLU A 260 -18.17 -2.82 30.99
C GLU A 260 -19.07 -1.82 31.72
N LYS A 261 -20.20 -1.42 31.11
CA LYS A 261 -21.26 -0.65 31.80
C LYS A 261 -21.88 -1.40 32.97
N ASP A 262 -22.17 -2.68 32.81
CA ASP A 262 -22.77 -3.51 33.85
C ASP A 262 -21.77 -3.77 35.00
N ARG A 263 -20.47 -3.88 34.72
CA ARG A 263 -19.40 -3.91 35.73
C ARG A 263 -19.27 -2.59 36.50
N VAL A 264 -19.37 -1.44 35.82
CA VAL A 264 -19.33 -0.13 36.50
C VAL A 264 -20.56 0.05 37.39
N ASN A 265 -21.74 -0.44 36.99
CA ASN A 265 -22.95 -0.37 37.82
C ASN A 265 -22.92 -1.31 39.04
N LEU A 266 -22.18 -2.41 39.00
CA LEU A 266 -21.99 -3.33 40.14
C LEU A 266 -21.01 -2.81 41.21
N VAL A 267 -20.23 -1.76 40.91
CA VAL A 267 -19.31 -1.12 41.88
C VAL A 267 -20.00 0.00 42.68
N TYR A 268 -21.24 0.36 42.31
CA TYR A 268 -22.03 1.42 42.96
C TYR A 268 -23.35 0.91 43.59
N ILE A 269 -23.41 -0.37 43.99
CA ILE A 269 -24.46 -0.92 44.86
C ILE A 269 -23.83 -1.58 46.08
#